data_AF-A0A7I7SSZ1-F1
#
_entry.id   AF-A0A7I7SSZ1-F1
#
_cell.length_a   1.000
_cell.length_b   1.000
_cell.length_c   1.000
_cell.angle_alpha   90.00
_cell.angle_beta   90.00
_cell.angle_gamma   90.00
#
_symmetry.space_group_name_H-M   'P 1'
#
loop_
_entity.id
_entity.type
_entity.pdbx_description
1 polymer ?
#
loop_
_entity_poly.entity_id
_entity_poly.type
_entity_poly.pdbx_seq_one_letter_code
_entity_poly.pdbx_strand_id
1 'polypeptide(L)'
;MQVSHGFAAESAVFDEDNLVSCAGLVPVMTLAEQTGLGRLFDEKVQITTPRIKSGSANPAPKLATVVAVMCAGADCIDDLDVVRSGGMKTPFGGVYAPSTVATLLREFTFGHARQLESVLREHLVALCQRLELLPGTPGVLRRAMPARR
;
A
#
# COMPACT_ATOMS: atom_id res chain seq x y z
N MET A 1 27.62 19.83 35.45
CA MET A 1 26.67 18.72 35.62
C MET A 1 26.70 17.92 34.32
N GLN A 2 27.32 16.74 34.36
CA GLN A 2 27.55 15.89 33.18
C GLN A 2 26.43 14.85 33.15
N VAL A 3 25.60 14.86 32.11
CA VAL A 3 24.47 13.93 31.99
C VAL A 3 24.97 12.65 31.30
N SER A 4 24.91 11.55 32.03
CA SER A 4 25.26 10.20 31.59
C SER A 4 24.02 9.48 31.05
N HIS A 5 23.66 9.75 29.81
CA HIS A 5 22.80 8.86 29.03
C HIS A 5 23.52 8.50 27.74
N GLY A 6 23.90 7.22 27.61
CA GLY A 6 24.16 6.64 26.30
C GLY A 6 22.82 6.44 25.63
N PHE A 7 22.60 7.08 24.50
CA PHE A 7 21.42 6.82 23.68
C PHE A 7 21.48 5.36 23.22
N ALA A 8 20.61 4.51 23.73
CA ALA A 8 20.34 3.22 23.10
C ALA A 8 19.74 3.51 21.72
N ALA A 9 20.10 2.72 20.70
CA ALA A 9 19.63 2.90 19.31
C ALA A 9 18.08 2.88 19.17
N GLU A 10 17.38 2.53 20.25
CA GLU A 10 15.94 2.33 20.38
C GLU A 10 15.20 3.54 20.98
N SER A 11 15.92 4.60 21.42
CA SER A 11 15.32 5.70 22.20
C SER A 11 14.96 6.95 21.38
N ALA A 12 15.13 6.92 20.06
CA ALA A 12 14.76 8.03 19.20
C ALA A 12 13.30 7.87 18.75
N VAL A 13 12.38 8.55 19.43
CA VAL A 13 10.98 8.67 19.01
C VAL A 13 10.80 10.03 18.37
N PHE A 14 10.27 10.07 17.15
CA PHE A 14 9.87 11.32 16.50
C PHE A 14 8.60 11.84 17.19
N ASP A 15 8.71 12.95 17.92
CA ASP A 15 7.61 13.64 18.62
C ASP A 15 7.03 14.80 17.79
N GLU A 16 7.50 14.98 16.55
CA GLU A 16 7.03 16.04 15.66
C GLU A 16 6.00 15.48 14.67
N ASP A 17 4.77 15.95 14.80
CA ASP A 17 3.61 15.53 13.99
C ASP A 17 3.76 15.86 12.50
N ASN A 18 4.64 16.80 12.15
CA ASN A 18 4.92 17.15 10.75
C ASN A 18 6.04 16.32 10.09
N LEU A 19 6.75 15.47 10.84
CA LEU A 19 7.78 14.61 10.27
C LEU A 19 7.17 13.37 9.62
N VAL A 20 7.30 13.30 8.29
CA VAL A 20 6.79 12.22 7.44
C VAL A 20 7.98 11.43 6.88
N SER A 21 8.29 10.30 7.52
CA SER A 21 9.48 9.47 7.20
C SER A 21 9.52 8.98 5.75
N CYS A 22 8.36 8.78 5.13
CA CYS A 22 8.23 8.27 3.76
C CYS A 22 7.37 9.20 2.89
N ALA A 23 7.67 10.50 2.85
CA ALA A 23 6.88 11.48 2.08
C ALA A 23 6.75 11.13 0.58
N GLY A 24 7.76 10.46 0.00
CA GLY A 24 7.72 9.95 -1.38
C GLY A 24 6.65 8.88 -1.63
N LEU A 25 6.10 8.28 -0.58
CA LEU A 25 5.01 7.32 -0.67
C LEU A 25 3.69 7.98 -1.10
N VAL A 26 3.50 9.27 -0.79
CA VAL A 26 2.28 10.02 -1.16
C VAL A 26 2.07 10.00 -2.67
N PRO A 27 2.99 10.48 -3.51
CA PRO A 27 2.80 10.44 -4.97
C PRO A 27 2.73 9.00 -5.52
N VAL A 28 3.42 8.02 -4.93
CA VAL A 28 3.37 6.61 -5.34
C VAL A 28 1.98 6.03 -5.12
N MET A 29 1.41 6.20 -3.92
CA MET A 29 0.09 5.67 -3.58
C MET A 29 -1.03 6.46 -4.27
N THR A 30 -0.86 7.76 -4.49
CA THR A 30 -1.76 8.55 -5.35
C THR A 30 -1.77 8.02 -6.77
N LEU A 31 -0.62 7.68 -7.35
CA LEU A 31 -0.57 7.05 -8.68
C LEU A 31 -1.30 5.71 -8.68
N ALA A 32 -1.06 4.86 -7.68
CA ALA A 32 -1.72 3.56 -7.54
C ALA A 32 -3.24 3.68 -7.42
N GLU A 33 -3.74 4.69 -6.70
CA GLU A 33 -5.17 5.00 -6.62
C GLU A 33 -5.72 5.44 -7.99
N GLN A 34 -5.02 6.36 -8.68
CA GLN A 34 -5.43 6.86 -10.00
C GLN A 34 -5.44 5.78 -11.08
N THR A 35 -4.60 4.75 -10.96
CA THR A 35 -4.59 3.56 -11.84
C THR A 35 -5.42 2.40 -11.28
N GLY A 36 -6.21 2.65 -10.23
CA GLY A 36 -7.27 1.75 -9.77
C GLY A 36 -6.80 0.54 -8.98
N LEU A 37 -5.61 0.55 -8.36
CA LEU A 37 -5.08 -0.60 -7.61
C LEU A 37 -6.04 -1.13 -6.54
N GLY A 38 -6.62 -0.22 -5.73
CA GLY A 38 -7.56 -0.59 -4.68
C GLY A 38 -8.81 -1.27 -5.24
N ARG A 39 -9.39 -0.69 -6.30
CA ARG A 39 -10.53 -1.28 -7.02
C ARG A 39 -10.20 -2.67 -7.57
N LEU A 40 -9.02 -2.86 -8.15
CA LEU A 40 -8.58 -4.17 -8.66
C LEU A 40 -8.44 -5.20 -7.54
N PHE A 41 -7.97 -4.81 -6.36
CA PHE A 41 -7.96 -5.71 -5.21
C PHE A 41 -9.38 -6.12 -4.80
N ASP A 42 -10.31 -5.17 -4.69
CA ASP A 42 -11.70 -5.45 -4.31
C ASP A 42 -12.40 -6.37 -5.33
N GLU A 43 -12.14 -6.17 -6.61
CA GLU A 43 -12.77 -6.97 -7.68
C GLU A 43 -12.19 -8.38 -7.78
N LYS A 44 -10.87 -8.54 -7.60
CA LYS A 44 -10.16 -9.77 -7.98
C LYS A 44 -9.71 -10.63 -6.82
N VAL A 45 -9.51 -10.06 -5.63
CA VAL A 45 -9.02 -10.82 -4.47
C VAL A 45 -10.20 -11.25 -3.63
N GLN A 46 -10.54 -12.54 -3.75
CA GLN A 46 -11.73 -13.14 -3.15
C GLN A 46 -11.31 -14.32 -2.29
N ILE A 47 -11.54 -14.21 -0.98
CA ILE A 47 -11.35 -15.28 0.01
C ILE A 47 -12.75 -15.74 0.45
N THR A 48 -13.27 -16.77 -0.21
CA THR A 48 -14.64 -17.25 -0.02
C THR A 48 -14.83 -18.08 1.24
N THR A 49 -13.79 -18.82 1.65
CA THR A 49 -13.80 -19.69 2.83
C THR A 49 -12.65 -19.32 3.77
N PRO A 50 -12.77 -18.22 4.54
CA PRO A 50 -11.72 -17.80 5.46
C PRO A 50 -11.65 -18.72 6.68
N ARG A 51 -10.44 -19.04 7.14
CA ARG A 51 -10.18 -19.74 8.41
C ARG A 51 -10.52 -18.87 9.61
N ILE A 52 -10.28 -17.56 9.49
CA ILE A 52 -10.60 -16.54 10.47
C ILE A 52 -11.48 -15.49 9.80
N LYS A 53 -12.65 -15.17 10.37
CA LYS A 53 -13.61 -14.22 9.79
C LYS A 53 -12.98 -12.85 9.45
N SER A 54 -12.09 -12.35 10.30
CA SER A 54 -11.38 -11.09 10.06
C SER A 54 -10.30 -11.19 8.98
N GLY A 55 -9.89 -12.41 8.59
CA GLY A 55 -8.92 -12.68 7.53
C GLY A 55 -9.38 -12.17 6.17
N SER A 56 -10.65 -12.35 5.81
CA SER A 56 -11.18 -11.86 4.52
C SER A 56 -11.82 -10.47 4.57
N ALA A 57 -11.93 -9.85 5.75
CA ALA A 57 -12.54 -8.53 5.87
C ALA A 57 -11.64 -7.45 5.26
N ASN A 58 -12.19 -6.60 4.39
CA ASN A 58 -11.51 -5.46 3.76
C ASN A 58 -10.12 -5.80 3.20
N PRO A 59 -10.02 -6.72 2.21
CA PRO A 59 -8.73 -7.18 1.70
C PRO A 59 -7.97 -6.07 0.96
N ALA A 60 -8.66 -5.21 0.19
CA ALA A 60 -8.01 -4.16 -0.59
C ALA A 60 -7.18 -3.18 0.24
N PRO A 61 -7.70 -2.54 1.31
CA PRO A 61 -6.88 -1.58 2.05
C PRO A 61 -5.77 -2.26 2.89
N LYS A 62 -5.93 -3.53 3.27
CA LYS A 62 -4.84 -4.34 3.86
C LYS A 62 -3.73 -4.64 2.85
N LEU A 63 -4.08 -5.00 1.61
CA LEU A 63 -3.11 -5.23 0.53
C LEU A 63 -2.45 -3.92 0.09
N ALA A 64 -3.18 -2.82 0.03
CA ALA A 64 -2.63 -1.50 -0.21
C ALA A 64 -1.62 -1.10 0.88
N THR A 65 -1.87 -1.47 2.14
CA THR A 65 -0.90 -1.30 3.24
C THR A 65 0.39 -2.08 2.96
N VAL A 66 0.31 -3.34 2.51
CA VAL A 66 1.48 -4.15 2.15
C VAL A 66 2.29 -3.50 1.02
N VAL A 67 1.62 -3.06 -0.05
CA VAL A 67 2.31 -2.37 -1.16
C VAL A 67 2.99 -1.10 -0.67
N ALA A 68 2.28 -0.32 0.15
CA ALA A 68 2.79 0.92 0.70
C ALA A 68 4.08 0.73 1.51
N VAL A 69 4.12 -0.28 2.39
CA VAL A 69 5.31 -0.55 3.21
C VAL A 69 6.45 -1.14 2.40
N MET A 70 6.17 -1.98 1.40
CA MET A 70 7.20 -2.49 0.49
C MET A 70 7.85 -1.34 -0.31
N CYS A 71 7.06 -0.36 -0.76
CA CYS A 71 7.58 0.86 -1.38
C CYS A 71 8.40 1.72 -0.40
N ALA A 72 8.13 1.63 0.90
CA ALA A 72 8.91 2.29 1.95
C ALA A 72 10.16 1.49 2.38
N GLY A 73 10.40 0.31 1.80
CA GLY A 73 11.57 -0.53 2.07
C GLY A 73 11.37 -1.65 3.08
N ALA A 74 10.13 -1.92 3.51
CA ALA A 74 9.82 -3.07 4.36
C ALA A 74 10.14 -4.39 3.64
N ASP A 75 10.89 -5.27 4.29
CA ASP A 75 11.21 -6.61 3.79
C ASP A 75 10.45 -7.71 4.54
N CYS A 76 9.93 -7.39 5.74
CA CYS A 76 9.19 -8.31 6.58
C CYS A 76 7.88 -7.70 7.14
N ILE A 77 7.07 -8.54 7.79
CA ILE A 77 5.79 -8.11 8.35
C ILE A 77 5.96 -7.19 9.57
N ASP A 78 7.11 -7.25 10.24
CA ASP A 78 7.39 -6.47 11.45
C ASP A 78 7.70 -5.00 11.11
N ASP A 79 8.10 -4.72 9.86
CA ASP A 79 8.39 -3.36 9.37
C ASP A 79 7.14 -2.53 9.06
N LEU A 80 5.93 -3.11 9.18
CA LEU A 80 4.70 -2.44 8.79
C LEU A 80 4.42 -1.16 9.61
N ASP A 81 5.04 -1.01 10.77
CA ASP A 81 4.91 0.18 11.59
C ASP A 81 5.61 1.42 10.99
N VAL A 82 6.45 1.27 9.96
CA VAL A 82 7.10 2.39 9.27
C VAL A 82 6.10 3.43 8.75
N VAL A 83 4.96 2.97 8.20
CA VAL A 83 3.85 3.81 7.70
C VAL A 83 2.84 4.19 8.78
N ARG A 84 3.05 3.76 10.03
CA ARG A 84 2.20 4.05 11.20
C ARG A 84 2.90 4.98 12.20
N SER A 85 4.16 5.32 11.94
CA SER A 85 5.01 6.19 12.75
C SER A 85 4.90 7.67 12.36
N GLY A 86 5.12 8.58 13.32
CA GLY A 86 5.13 10.03 13.10
C GLY A 86 3.88 10.58 12.40
N GLY A 87 4.07 11.56 11.53
CA GLY A 87 3.01 12.24 10.78
C GLY A 87 2.34 11.41 9.67
N MET A 88 2.69 10.13 9.49
CA MET A 88 2.21 9.29 8.38
C MET A 88 0.69 9.04 8.40
N LYS A 89 0.03 9.15 9.56
CA LYS A 89 -1.43 8.98 9.69
C LYS A 89 -2.22 10.12 9.04
N THR A 90 -1.61 11.29 8.86
CA THR A 90 -2.23 12.47 8.24
C THR A 90 -2.47 12.26 6.73
N PRO A 91 -1.47 11.85 5.92
CA PRO A 91 -1.70 11.49 4.52
C PRO A 91 -2.30 10.09 4.31
N PHE A 92 -2.16 9.15 5.27
CA PHE A 92 -2.62 7.77 5.11
C PHE A 92 -3.58 7.34 6.24
N GLY A 93 -4.88 7.55 6.04
CA GLY A 93 -5.92 7.13 7.00
C GLY A 93 -6.23 5.62 7.02
N GLY A 94 -5.76 4.86 6.04
CA GLY A 94 -6.13 3.45 5.80
C GLY A 94 -5.07 2.40 6.22
N VAL A 95 -4.12 2.76 7.08
CA VAL A 95 -2.95 1.92 7.37
C VAL A 95 -3.23 0.90 8.49
N TYR A 96 -3.08 -0.39 8.18
CA TYR A 96 -3.34 -1.47 9.14
C TYR A 96 -2.10 -1.90 9.93
N ALA A 97 -2.32 -2.36 11.16
CA ALA A 97 -1.28 -2.92 12.01
C ALA A 97 -0.73 -4.25 11.45
N PRO A 98 0.53 -4.62 11.77
CA PRO A 98 1.15 -5.88 11.35
C PRO A 98 0.25 -7.10 11.56
N SER A 99 -0.36 -7.23 12.75
CA SER A 99 -1.24 -8.35 13.10
C SER A 99 -2.50 -8.44 12.24
N THR A 100 -3.03 -7.30 11.79
CA THR A 100 -4.25 -7.23 10.97
C THR A 100 -3.96 -7.67 9.54
N VAL A 101 -2.81 -7.25 8.99
CA VAL A 101 -2.33 -7.70 7.68
C VAL A 101 -1.93 -9.17 7.74
N ALA A 102 -1.20 -9.60 8.77
CA ALA A 102 -0.80 -11.00 8.94
C ALA A 102 -2.01 -11.94 9.01
N THR A 103 -3.12 -11.50 9.59
CA THR A 103 -4.37 -12.28 9.64
C THR A 103 -4.95 -12.50 8.24
N LEU A 104 -4.89 -11.50 7.35
CA LEU A 104 -5.25 -11.67 5.94
C LEU A 104 -4.26 -12.62 5.23
N LEU A 105 -2.95 -12.41 5.39
CA LEU A 105 -1.93 -13.19 4.68
C LEU A 105 -1.96 -14.68 5.06
N ARG A 106 -2.37 -15.03 6.28
CA ARG A 106 -2.56 -16.43 6.69
C ARG A 106 -3.70 -17.16 5.97
N GLU A 107 -4.60 -16.43 5.32
CA GLU A 107 -5.65 -16.99 4.46
C GLU A 107 -5.16 -17.29 3.04
N PHE A 108 -3.98 -16.78 2.65
CA PHE A 108 -3.50 -16.91 1.29
C PHE A 108 -3.08 -18.34 0.99
N THR A 109 -3.37 -18.73 -0.25
CA THR A 109 -3.01 -20.03 -0.84
C THR A 109 -2.50 -19.75 -2.24
N PHE A 110 -2.05 -20.78 -2.95
CA PHE A 110 -1.60 -20.63 -4.33
C PHE A 110 -2.67 -19.99 -5.25
N GLY A 111 -3.95 -20.27 -5.02
CA GLY A 111 -5.05 -19.66 -5.77
C GLY A 111 -5.13 -18.14 -5.58
N HIS A 112 -4.93 -17.66 -4.35
CA HIS A 112 -4.91 -16.23 -4.05
C HIS A 112 -3.68 -15.54 -4.68
N ALA A 113 -2.54 -16.22 -4.79
CA ALA A 113 -1.39 -15.69 -5.52
C ALA A 113 -1.69 -15.50 -7.02
N ARG A 114 -2.48 -16.40 -7.63
CA ARG A 114 -2.95 -16.24 -9.02
C ARG A 114 -3.96 -15.08 -9.16
N GLN A 115 -4.81 -14.85 -8.16
CA GLN A 115 -5.67 -13.66 -8.12
C GLN A 115 -4.84 -12.37 -8.10
N LEU A 116 -3.79 -12.30 -7.27
CA LEU A 116 -2.86 -11.17 -7.26
C LEU A 116 -2.12 -11.00 -8.59
N GLU A 117 -1.76 -12.09 -9.27
CA GLU A 117 -1.16 -12.01 -10.61
C GLU A 117 -2.14 -11.38 -11.63
N SER A 118 -3.43 -11.66 -11.52
CA SER A 118 -4.47 -11.01 -12.32
C SER A 118 -4.60 -9.52 -12.01
N VAL A 119 -4.44 -9.11 -10.75
CA VAL A 119 -4.35 -7.70 -10.35
C VAL A 119 -3.13 -7.04 -10.99
N LEU A 120 -1.95 -7.66 -10.83
CA LEU A 120 -0.70 -7.14 -11.38
C LEU A 120 -0.78 -6.91 -12.89
N ARG A 121 -1.31 -7.88 -13.65
CA ARG A 121 -1.46 -7.76 -15.11
C ARG A 121 -2.32 -6.56 -15.51
N GLU A 122 -3.48 -6.40 -14.88
CA GLU A 122 -4.40 -5.30 -15.24
C GLU A 122 -3.87 -3.96 -14.75
N HIS A 123 -3.26 -3.92 -13.56
CA HIS A 123 -2.67 -2.70 -13.03
C HIS A 123 -1.49 -2.22 -13.88
N LEU A 124 -0.66 -3.13 -14.39
CA LEU A 124 0.43 -2.80 -15.30
C LEU A 124 -0.08 -2.15 -16.60
N VAL A 125 -1.16 -2.67 -17.18
CA VAL A 125 -1.81 -2.06 -18.36
C VAL A 125 -2.29 -0.64 -18.02
N ALA A 126 -2.95 -0.46 -16.88
CA ALA A 126 -3.41 0.86 -16.43
C ALA A 126 -2.25 1.85 -16.20
N LEU A 127 -1.12 1.39 -15.64
CA LEU A 127 0.10 2.18 -15.49
C LEU A 127 0.69 2.59 -16.84
N CYS A 128 0.84 1.66 -17.78
CA CYS A 128 1.34 1.95 -19.12
C CYS A 128 0.47 2.98 -19.87
N GLN A 129 -0.85 2.89 -19.71
CA GLN A 129 -1.79 3.86 -20.29
C GLN A 129 -1.64 5.26 -19.69
N ARG A 130 -1.30 5.36 -18.40
CA ARG A 130 -1.21 6.65 -17.69
C ARG A 130 0.14 7.34 -17.86
N LEU A 131 1.23 6.57 -17.98
CA LEU A 131 2.59 7.08 -17.86
C LEU A 131 3.36 7.15 -19.19
N GLU A 132 2.73 6.85 -20.32
CA GLU A 132 3.40 6.76 -21.64
C GLU A 132 4.71 5.95 -21.60
N LEU A 133 4.80 4.95 -20.72
CA LEU A 133 6.03 4.17 -20.47
C LEU A 133 6.52 3.37 -21.68
N LEU A 134 5.66 3.18 -22.67
CA LEU A 134 5.92 2.43 -23.90
C LEU A 134 5.70 3.34 -25.12
N PRO A 135 6.74 4.04 -25.60
CA PRO A 135 6.62 4.85 -26.81
C PRO A 135 6.21 3.96 -27.99
N GLY A 136 5.13 4.33 -28.69
CA GLY A 136 4.63 3.63 -29.88
C GLY A 136 3.43 2.69 -29.68
N THR A 137 2.89 2.57 -28.46
CA THR A 137 1.62 1.86 -28.25
C THR A 137 0.47 2.81 -28.58
N PRO A 138 -0.46 2.50 -29.51
CA PRO A 138 -1.59 3.38 -29.76
C PRO A 138 -2.40 3.52 -28.47
N GLY A 139 -2.45 4.74 -27.94
CA GLY A 139 -3.20 5.07 -26.74
C GLY A 139 -4.65 4.67 -26.95
N VAL A 140 -5.08 3.58 -26.31
CA VAL A 140 -6.48 3.18 -26.29
C VAL A 140 -7.22 4.26 -25.49
N LEU A 141 -7.87 5.15 -26.25
CA LEU A 141 -8.92 6.07 -25.86
C LEU A 141 -8.68 6.81 -24.53
N ARG A 142 -7.94 7.91 -24.65
CA ARG A 142 -7.99 9.00 -23.68
C ARG A 142 -9.41 9.59 -23.67
N ARG A 143 -10.34 8.99 -22.92
CA ARG A 143 -11.65 9.57 -22.66
C ARG A 143 -11.40 10.83 -21.84
N ALA A 144 -11.48 11.98 -22.50
CA ALA A 144 -11.30 13.29 -21.89
C ALA A 144 -12.18 13.40 -20.64
N MET A 145 -11.54 13.57 -19.48
CA MET A 145 -12.22 13.96 -18.26
C MET A 145 -12.69 15.41 -18.44
N PRO A 146 -13.99 15.73 -18.27
CA PRO A 146 -14.46 17.10 -18.42
C PRO A 146 -13.90 17.95 -17.27
N ALA A 147 -13.33 19.10 -17.63
CA ALA A 147 -12.90 20.12 -16.69
C ALA A 147 -14.09 20.56 -15.82
N ARG A 148 -14.01 20.32 -14.50
CA ARG A 148 -14.91 20.97 -13.55
C ARG A 148 -14.55 22.46 -13.48
N ARG A 149 -15.54 23.31 -13.74
CA ARG A 149 -15.56 24.72 -13.33
C ARG A 149 -15.75 24.83 -11.82
#